data_AF-A0A7Y4ZSW0-F1
#
_entry.id   AF-A0A7Y4ZSW0-F1
#
_cell.length_a   1.000
_cell.length_b   1.000
_cell.length_c   1.000
_cell.angle_alpha   90.00
_cell.angle_beta   90.00
_cell.angle_gamma   90.00
#
_symmetry.space_group_name_H-M   'P 1'
#
loop_
_entity.id
_entity.type
_entity.pdbx_description
1 polymer ?
#
loop_
_entity_poly.entity_id
_entity_poly.type
_entity_poly.pdbx_seq_one_letter_code
_entity_poly.pdbx_strand_id
1 'polypeptide(L)'
;MPKLSIAGLVAMCLVGFAATPACSSSEGSQFDDAGSSGGLVPDGAFGTFGDAGKPDVDQYANDPPAPWCGPAGQPQPPQPGGTLECPDDKNKPGCPCTKEGETAPCWTGLRKQRHLGACKDGVATCQRLNETYKGWSSCEGQVLPKAGATKGAAACSCFSAGQWKIDNTSPCFIDYSAGQTYAVSTVVDGTGKAACPTVSNTPPPAVPGSPWSKNSLKVDCAGKFKLCYTLKAGSFDAPTAADCVLATTCTETTYDKENVEQAFPDLPAWVSTDTACAKKFKDTGGYGEMTVVGESVRCDKIDDGGGKALVFNRVRYCELACNANPALPQCKDCQQGGSGSF
;
A
#
# COMPACT_ATOMS: atom_id res chain seq x y z
N MET A 1 25.85 -53.99 -13.83
CA MET A 1 27.00 -54.26 -14.72
C MET A 1 26.42 -54.91 -15.98
N PRO A 2 26.51 -54.26 -17.14
CA PRO A 2 27.75 -54.20 -17.90
C PRO A 2 28.19 -52.78 -18.27
N LYS A 3 29.50 -52.66 -18.51
CA LYS A 3 30.20 -51.52 -19.10
C LYS A 3 30.12 -51.64 -20.62
N LEU A 4 29.91 -50.54 -21.33
CA LEU A 4 30.49 -50.34 -22.65
C LEU A 4 30.75 -48.84 -22.88
N SER A 5 32.03 -48.50 -22.98
CA SER A 5 32.55 -47.22 -23.47
C SER A 5 32.54 -47.21 -25.01
N ILE A 6 32.47 -46.03 -25.62
CA ILE A 6 33.54 -45.44 -26.48
C ILE A 6 33.02 -44.15 -27.16
N ALA A 7 33.91 -43.13 -27.13
CA ALA A 7 34.16 -41.98 -28.03
C ALA A 7 33.03 -41.52 -28.97
N GLY A 8 32.72 -40.22 -29.11
CA GLY A 8 33.61 -39.07 -29.15
C GLY A 8 33.53 -38.46 -30.56
N LEU A 9 32.91 -37.28 -30.69
CA LEU A 9 33.11 -36.41 -31.84
C LEU A 9 32.99 -34.95 -31.42
N VAL A 10 34.11 -34.25 -31.58
CA VAL A 10 34.27 -32.80 -31.45
C VAL A 10 33.73 -32.15 -32.73
N ALA A 11 32.85 -31.15 -32.59
CA ALA A 11 32.54 -30.21 -33.66
C ALA A 11 32.64 -28.79 -33.11
N MET A 12 33.77 -28.17 -33.40
CA MET A 12 34.11 -26.78 -33.20
C MET A 12 33.42 -25.97 -34.32
N CYS A 13 32.62 -24.95 -33.99
CA CYS A 13 32.24 -23.91 -34.94
C CYS A 13 32.63 -22.54 -34.37
N LEU A 14 33.60 -21.94 -35.06
CA LEU A 14 34.05 -20.56 -34.97
C LEU A 14 33.14 -19.63 -35.78
N VAL A 15 33.43 -18.33 -35.68
CA VAL A 15 32.93 -17.16 -36.43
C VAL A 15 31.73 -16.45 -35.77
N GLY A 16 31.77 -15.17 -35.43
CA GLY A 16 32.79 -14.16 -35.69
C GLY A 16 32.53 -12.86 -34.90
N PHE A 17 33.62 -12.14 -34.66
CA PHE A 17 33.69 -10.80 -34.11
C PHE A 17 33.04 -9.78 -35.05
N ALA A 18 32.27 -8.85 -34.48
CA ALA A 18 32.15 -7.48 -34.99
C ALA A 18 32.52 -6.53 -33.86
N ALA A 19 33.49 -5.67 -34.14
CA ALA A 19 34.15 -4.79 -33.20
C ALA A 19 33.64 -3.34 -33.34
N THR A 20 33.64 -2.65 -32.20
CA THR A 20 33.87 -1.20 -31.95
C THR A 20 32.77 -0.18 -32.30
N PRO A 21 32.76 1.02 -31.65
CA PRO A 21 33.76 1.55 -30.72
C PRO A 21 33.24 1.94 -29.32
N ALA A 22 34.20 1.92 -28.39
CA ALA A 22 34.16 2.60 -27.10
C ALA A 22 34.21 4.12 -27.27
N CYS A 23 33.54 4.84 -26.35
CA CYS A 23 34.00 6.14 -25.90
C CYS A 23 34.48 5.99 -24.46
N SER A 24 35.80 6.01 -24.29
CA SER A 24 36.44 6.43 -23.05
C SER A 24 36.86 7.89 -23.18
N SER A 25 36.61 8.69 -22.15
CA SER A 25 37.53 9.75 -21.74
C SER A 25 37.13 10.27 -20.36
N SER A 26 37.96 9.88 -19.40
CA SER A 26 38.22 10.61 -18.16
C SER A 26 39.36 11.60 -18.43
N GLU A 27 39.13 12.88 -18.18
CA GLU A 27 40.06 14.02 -18.04
C GLU A 27 39.12 15.25 -17.94
N GLY A 28 39.05 16.09 -16.91
CA GLY A 28 40.06 16.67 -16.05
C GLY A 28 39.77 18.19 -16.00
N SER A 29 40.00 18.85 -14.86
CA SER A 29 39.96 20.33 -14.64
C SER A 29 38.58 20.89 -14.26
N GLN A 30 38.41 21.77 -13.27
CA GLN A 30 39.35 22.69 -12.63
C GLN A 30 38.76 23.13 -11.27
N PHE A 31 39.51 22.95 -10.18
CA PHE A 31 39.27 23.69 -8.93
C PHE A 31 40.03 25.01 -9.07
N ASP A 32 39.30 26.12 -9.13
CA ASP A 32 39.90 27.45 -9.07
C ASP A 32 40.10 27.83 -7.59
N ASP A 33 41.29 27.52 -7.08
CA ASP A 33 41.87 28.20 -5.92
C ASP A 33 42.66 29.42 -6.41
N ALA A 34 42.03 30.59 -6.41
CA ALA A 34 42.75 31.86 -6.44
C ALA A 34 41.84 33.01 -5.97
N GLY A 35 42.22 33.67 -4.87
CA GLY A 35 41.72 35.02 -4.61
C GLY A 35 41.47 35.39 -3.15
N SER A 36 42.47 35.21 -2.29
CA SER A 36 42.56 36.01 -1.07
C SER A 36 42.76 37.48 -1.46
N SER A 37 41.74 38.31 -1.24
CA SER A 37 41.91 39.75 -1.04
C SER A 37 41.11 40.18 0.19
N GLY A 38 41.86 40.65 1.19
CA GLY A 38 41.30 41.20 2.42
C GLY A 38 40.42 42.40 2.11
N GLY A 39 39.17 42.31 2.57
CA GLY A 39 38.21 43.40 2.60
C GLY A 39 37.84 43.68 4.06
N LEU A 40 38.04 44.92 4.46
CA LEU A 40 37.89 45.44 5.81
C LEU A 40 36.48 45.21 6.36
N VAL A 41 36.41 44.94 7.66
CA VAL A 41 35.20 44.83 8.49
C VAL A 41 34.45 46.16 8.48
N PRO A 42 33.13 46.17 8.20
CA PRO A 42 32.23 47.15 8.80
C PRO A 42 31.40 46.47 9.88
N ASP A 43 31.55 46.98 11.10
CA ASP A 43 30.71 46.66 12.24
C ASP A 43 29.22 46.87 11.93
N GLY A 44 28.39 45.90 12.35
CA GLY A 44 26.97 46.11 12.63
C GLY A 44 26.01 45.99 11.45
N ALA A 45 25.59 44.76 11.12
CA ALA A 45 24.32 44.51 10.43
C ALA A 45 23.76 43.14 10.84
N PHE A 46 22.51 43.13 11.29
CA PHE A 46 21.71 41.94 11.59
C PHE A 46 21.82 40.92 10.45
N GLY A 47 22.14 39.68 10.80
CA GLY A 47 22.25 38.58 9.86
C GLY A 47 20.96 38.39 9.05
N THR A 48 21.02 38.81 7.79
CA THR A 48 20.19 38.29 6.72
C THR A 48 20.57 36.83 6.53
N PHE A 49 19.68 35.92 6.92
CA PHE A 49 19.75 34.52 6.53
C PHE A 49 19.88 34.44 5.00
N GLY A 50 20.91 33.74 4.55
CA GLY A 50 21.22 33.55 3.15
C GLY A 50 20.05 32.98 2.36
N ASP A 51 19.92 33.53 1.17
CA ASP A 51 19.20 33.09 -0.03
C ASP A 51 18.79 31.61 -0.03
N ALA A 52 17.60 31.31 0.50
CA ALA A 52 16.85 30.08 0.24
C ALA A 52 15.64 30.47 -0.62
N GLY A 53 15.62 29.97 -1.85
CA GLY A 53 14.78 30.48 -2.92
C GLY A 53 13.29 30.56 -2.60
N LYS A 54 12.72 31.75 -2.86
CA LYS A 54 11.30 32.12 -2.75
C LYS A 54 10.72 31.94 -1.33
N PRO A 55 9.91 32.87 -0.81
CA PRO A 55 9.14 32.58 0.39
C PRO A 55 8.31 31.35 0.09
N ASP A 56 8.61 30.25 0.78
CA ASP A 56 7.82 29.05 0.80
C ASP A 56 6.38 29.53 0.99
N VAL A 57 5.54 29.36 -0.04
CA VAL A 57 4.14 29.78 0.01
C VAL A 57 3.62 29.12 1.27
N ASP A 58 3.18 29.91 2.26
CA ASP A 58 2.78 29.36 3.56
C ASP A 58 1.80 28.22 3.31
N GLN A 59 2.30 26.99 3.36
CA GLN A 59 1.54 25.79 3.02
C GLN A 59 0.37 25.61 4.00
N TYR A 60 0.39 26.35 5.11
CA TYR A 60 -0.62 26.38 6.13
C TYR A 60 -1.69 27.46 5.92
N ALA A 61 -1.41 28.50 5.12
CA ALA A 61 -2.42 29.51 4.76
C ALA A 61 -3.64 28.90 4.05
N ASN A 62 -3.45 27.72 3.43
CA ASN A 62 -4.49 26.94 2.77
C ASN A 62 -4.70 25.55 3.40
N ASP A 63 -4.51 25.42 4.72
CA ASP A 63 -4.74 24.17 5.44
C ASP A 63 -6.02 24.23 6.30
N PRO A 64 -7.22 24.26 5.68
CA PRO A 64 -8.46 24.28 6.42
C PRO A 64 -8.61 22.99 7.25
N PRO A 65 -9.39 23.05 8.33
CA PRO A 65 -9.84 21.85 9.04
C PRO A 65 -10.48 20.87 8.06
N ALA A 66 -10.21 19.57 8.22
CA ALA A 66 -10.76 18.56 7.33
C ALA A 66 -12.30 18.58 7.40
N PRO A 67 -13.00 18.56 6.26
CA PRO A 67 -14.46 18.46 6.28
C PRO A 67 -14.87 17.13 6.91
N TRP A 68 -16.04 17.11 7.56
CA TRP A 68 -16.56 15.90 8.20
C TRP A 68 -17.58 15.21 7.31
N CYS A 69 -17.25 14.00 6.88
CA CYS A 69 -18.12 13.07 6.13
C CYS A 69 -18.43 11.80 6.95
N GLY A 70 -18.30 11.87 8.28
CA GLY A 70 -18.64 10.75 9.14
C GLY A 70 -20.15 10.44 9.18
N PRO A 71 -20.55 9.32 9.81
CA PRO A 71 -21.96 8.92 9.89
C PRO A 71 -22.86 10.00 10.48
N ALA A 72 -24.09 10.12 9.97
CA ALA A 72 -25.06 11.07 10.49
C ALA A 72 -25.32 10.83 11.99
N GLY A 73 -25.33 11.90 12.78
CA GLY A 73 -25.56 11.84 14.24
C GLY A 73 -24.30 11.65 15.08
N GLN A 74 -23.12 11.43 14.47
CA GLN A 74 -21.85 11.48 15.19
C GLN A 74 -21.40 12.95 15.35
N PRO A 75 -20.85 13.35 16.52
CA PRO A 75 -20.35 14.70 16.71
C PRO A 75 -19.16 14.97 15.79
N GLN A 76 -19.20 16.09 15.07
CA GLN A 76 -18.05 16.55 14.30
C GLN A 76 -16.87 16.83 15.25
N PRO A 77 -15.63 16.48 14.87
CA PRO A 77 -14.45 16.85 15.65
C PRO A 77 -14.40 18.36 15.92
N PRO A 78 -14.00 18.79 17.13
CA PRO A 78 -13.87 20.21 17.43
C PRO A 78 -12.91 20.86 16.44
N GLN A 79 -13.27 22.06 15.99
CA GLN A 79 -12.40 22.84 15.12
C GLN A 79 -11.11 23.19 15.90
N PRO A 80 -9.93 23.09 15.27
CA PRO A 80 -8.69 23.53 15.91
C PRO A 80 -8.76 25.00 16.33
N GLY A 81 -8.23 25.30 17.52
CA GLY A 81 -8.04 26.67 18.00
C GLY A 81 -6.83 27.37 17.36
N GLY A 82 -6.49 28.54 17.89
CA GLY A 82 -5.33 29.34 17.47
C GLY A 82 -5.56 30.23 16.25
N THR A 83 -4.47 30.73 15.67
CA THR A 83 -4.50 31.53 14.43
C THR A 83 -4.12 30.67 13.21
N LEU A 84 -4.26 31.21 12.00
CA LEU A 84 -3.82 30.50 10.78
C LEU A 84 -2.30 30.26 10.79
N GLU A 85 -1.56 31.24 11.30
CA GLU A 85 -0.10 31.21 11.43
C GLU A 85 0.32 30.24 12.55
N CYS A 86 -0.36 30.31 13.69
CA CYS A 86 -0.11 29.51 14.89
C CYS A 86 -1.36 28.73 15.33
N PRO A 87 -1.71 27.65 14.61
CA PRO A 87 -2.81 26.79 14.99
C PRO A 87 -2.42 25.91 16.17
N ASP A 88 -3.29 25.87 17.19
CA ASP A 88 -3.02 25.22 18.48
C ASP A 88 -2.77 23.71 18.34
N ASP A 89 -3.37 23.07 17.33
CA ASP A 89 -3.24 21.62 17.12
C ASP A 89 -1.89 21.22 16.51
N LYS A 90 -1.11 22.16 15.96
CA LYS A 90 0.15 21.86 15.25
C LYS A 90 1.42 22.19 16.01
N ASN A 91 1.34 23.06 17.03
CA ASN A 91 2.49 23.51 17.83
C ASN A 91 3.71 23.85 16.96
N LYS A 92 3.51 24.71 15.96
CA LYS A 92 4.54 25.01 14.95
C LYS A 92 5.76 25.69 15.59
N PRO A 93 6.97 25.47 15.06
CA PRO A 93 8.17 26.13 15.54
C PRO A 93 8.01 27.65 15.56
N GLY A 94 8.37 28.29 16.66
CA GLY A 94 8.26 29.73 16.87
C GLY A 94 6.89 30.23 17.34
N CYS A 95 5.84 29.40 17.33
CA CYS A 95 4.53 29.79 17.87
C CYS A 95 4.53 29.83 19.39
N PRO A 96 3.73 30.72 20.00
CA PRO A 96 3.77 30.96 21.44
C PRO A 96 3.36 29.70 22.21
N CYS A 97 3.99 29.51 23.37
CA CYS A 97 3.69 28.41 24.28
C CYS A 97 3.68 28.90 25.73
N THR A 98 2.92 28.23 26.60
CA THR A 98 2.61 28.74 27.95
C THR A 98 3.79 28.56 28.92
N LYS A 99 4.39 27.36 28.93
CA LYS A 99 5.38 26.98 29.93
C LYS A 99 6.66 26.45 29.30
N GLU A 100 7.78 27.07 29.63
CA GLU A 100 9.11 26.61 29.22
C GLU A 100 9.38 25.18 29.72
N GLY A 101 9.88 24.33 28.83
CA GLY A 101 10.10 22.90 29.06
C GLY A 101 8.85 22.02 28.88
N GLU A 102 7.68 22.60 28.60
CA GLU A 102 6.50 21.83 28.19
C GLU A 102 6.73 21.16 26.83
N THR A 103 6.25 19.93 26.66
CA THR A 103 6.33 19.19 25.40
C THR A 103 4.95 18.92 24.86
N ALA A 104 4.75 19.06 23.56
CA ALA A 104 3.48 18.74 22.90
C ALA A 104 3.70 18.06 21.54
N PRO A 105 2.73 17.26 21.06
CA PRO A 105 2.73 16.75 19.69
C PRO A 105 2.76 17.92 18.71
N CYS A 106 3.59 17.83 17.68
CA CYS A 106 3.71 18.85 16.66
C CYS A 106 3.58 18.25 15.25
N TRP A 107 3.13 19.08 14.30
CA TRP A 107 2.91 18.66 12.92
C TRP A 107 3.14 19.81 11.95
N THR A 108 4.17 19.71 11.11
CA THR A 108 4.47 20.72 10.07
C THR A 108 3.93 20.33 8.69
N GLY A 109 3.13 19.27 8.57
CA GLY A 109 2.46 18.90 7.32
C GLY A 109 1.06 19.52 7.18
N LEU A 110 0.33 19.14 6.13
CA LEU A 110 -1.10 19.45 6.00
C LEU A 110 -1.93 18.56 6.95
N ARG A 111 -3.05 19.07 7.48
CA ARG A 111 -3.92 18.29 8.39
C ARG A 111 -4.47 17.05 7.73
N LYS A 112 -4.77 17.11 6.43
CA LYS A 112 -5.23 15.97 5.63
C LYS A 112 -4.23 14.80 5.57
N GLN A 113 -2.96 15.01 5.94
CA GLN A 113 -1.90 14.00 5.95
C GLN A 113 -1.49 13.56 7.36
N ARG A 114 -2.05 14.18 8.40
CA ARG A 114 -1.66 13.94 9.79
C ARG A 114 -2.24 12.62 10.29
N HIS A 115 -1.37 11.81 10.92
CA HIS A 115 -1.69 10.49 11.47
C HIS A 115 -2.19 9.46 10.45
N LEU A 116 -1.79 9.59 9.18
CA LEU A 116 -2.11 8.63 8.13
C LEU A 116 -0.87 7.82 7.74
N GLY A 117 -0.96 6.49 7.83
CA GLY A 117 0.12 5.56 7.52
C GLY A 117 1.40 5.77 8.30
N ALA A 118 2.48 6.00 7.54
CA ALA A 118 3.79 6.27 8.10
C ALA A 118 3.89 7.69 8.70
N CYS A 119 2.98 8.60 8.34
CA CYS A 119 2.99 9.95 8.87
C CYS A 119 2.55 9.98 10.33
N LYS A 120 3.40 10.60 11.15
CA LYS A 120 3.17 10.76 12.57
C LYS A 120 3.69 12.10 13.04
N ASP A 121 3.06 12.59 14.09
CA ASP A 121 3.51 13.77 14.79
C ASP A 121 4.91 13.57 15.36
N GLY A 122 5.63 14.68 15.43
CA GLY A 122 6.83 14.79 16.22
C GLY A 122 6.51 15.30 17.61
N VAL A 123 7.55 15.69 18.34
CA VAL A 123 7.44 16.39 19.61
C VAL A 123 8.14 17.73 19.48
N ALA A 124 7.46 18.79 19.89
CA ALA A 124 8.04 20.11 20.06
C ALA A 124 8.15 20.42 21.56
N THR A 125 9.22 21.09 21.94
CA THR A 125 9.44 21.55 23.31
C THR A 125 9.34 23.07 23.35
N CYS A 126 8.59 23.60 24.31
CA CYS A 126 8.48 25.03 24.53
C CYS A 126 9.81 25.57 25.07
N GLN A 127 10.46 26.43 24.30
CA GLN A 127 11.75 27.01 24.64
C GLN A 127 11.63 28.52 24.81
N ARG A 128 12.45 29.09 25.68
CA ARG A 128 12.60 30.54 25.76
C ARG A 128 13.41 31.01 24.55
N LEU A 129 12.76 31.74 23.64
CA LEU A 129 13.40 32.27 22.43
C LEU A 129 14.05 33.62 22.70
N ASN A 130 13.51 34.41 23.63
CA ASN A 130 14.12 35.63 24.16
C ASN A 130 13.59 35.93 25.58
N GLU A 131 13.96 37.07 26.17
CA GLU A 131 13.60 37.41 27.56
C GLU A 131 12.09 37.45 27.85
N THR A 132 11.27 37.76 26.84
CA THR A 132 9.81 37.92 27.00
C THR A 132 9.01 36.90 26.22
N TYR A 133 9.62 36.19 25.27
CA TYR A 133 8.95 35.30 24.33
C TYR A 133 9.38 33.85 24.50
N LYS A 134 8.36 32.99 24.62
CA LYS A 134 8.50 31.53 24.60
C LYS A 134 7.85 31.03 23.33
N GLY A 135 8.49 30.10 22.65
CA GLY A 135 7.89 29.45 21.49
C GLY A 135 8.28 27.99 21.37
N TRP A 136 7.49 27.25 20.61
CA TRP A 136 7.78 25.85 20.30
C TRP A 136 9.09 25.71 19.52
N SER A 137 9.87 24.66 19.84
CA SER A 137 11.07 24.26 19.10
C SER A 137 10.72 23.69 17.72
N SER A 138 11.75 23.27 16.97
CA SER A 138 11.57 22.39 15.81
C SER A 138 10.76 21.14 16.19
N CYS A 139 9.98 20.64 15.23
CA CYS A 139 9.18 19.45 15.41
C CYS A 139 10.02 18.19 15.20
N GLU A 140 10.51 17.59 16.28
CA GLU A 140 11.45 16.47 16.22
C GLU A 140 10.73 15.13 16.09
N GLY A 141 11.21 14.26 15.20
CA GLY A 141 10.68 12.90 15.04
C GLY A 141 9.38 12.79 14.24
N GLN A 142 8.86 13.91 13.71
CA GLN A 142 7.74 13.86 12.77
C GLN A 142 8.11 13.13 11.49
N VAL A 143 7.12 12.51 10.86
CA VAL A 143 7.27 11.89 9.53
C VAL A 143 6.28 12.57 8.60
N LEU A 144 6.80 13.28 7.59
CA LEU A 144 6.01 13.96 6.57
C LEU A 144 5.86 13.07 5.33
N PRO A 145 4.83 13.31 4.50
CA PRO A 145 4.70 12.62 3.23
C PRO A 145 5.90 12.91 2.34
N LYS A 146 6.32 11.92 1.57
CA LYS A 146 7.38 12.10 0.56
C LYS A 146 6.87 13.05 -0.52
N ALA A 147 7.67 14.06 -0.86
CA ALA A 147 7.32 15.02 -1.90
C ALA A 147 6.96 14.30 -3.22
N GLY A 148 5.78 14.62 -3.77
CA GLY A 148 5.26 14.01 -5.00
C GLY A 148 4.61 12.62 -4.84
N ALA A 149 4.58 12.04 -3.63
CA ALA A 149 3.87 10.80 -3.40
C ALA A 149 2.35 11.05 -3.39
N THR A 150 1.64 10.35 -4.28
CA THR A 150 0.18 10.41 -4.37
C THR A 150 -0.51 9.16 -3.87
N LYS A 151 0.24 8.09 -3.56
CA LYS A 151 -0.28 6.78 -3.13
C LYS A 151 0.59 6.10 -2.08
N GLY A 152 -0.03 5.20 -1.31
CA GLY A 152 0.64 4.28 -0.38
C GLY A 152 1.22 4.95 0.87
N ALA A 153 2.03 4.19 1.62
CA ALA A 153 2.71 4.63 2.85
C ALA A 153 3.41 6.00 2.73
N ALA A 154 3.99 6.29 1.57
CA ALA A 154 4.73 7.53 1.34
C ALA A 154 3.85 8.77 1.13
N ALA A 155 2.58 8.59 0.76
CA ALA A 155 1.65 9.70 0.52
C ALA A 155 0.88 10.13 1.77
N CYS A 156 0.91 9.30 2.82
CA CYS A 156 0.15 9.51 4.04
C CYS A 156 -1.33 9.77 3.75
N SER A 157 -1.91 8.84 2.99
CA SER A 157 -3.32 8.78 2.65
C SER A 157 -3.99 7.65 3.44
N CYS A 158 -5.30 7.65 3.54
CA CYS A 158 -6.04 6.49 4.05
C CYS A 158 -5.67 5.20 3.28
N PHE A 159 -5.67 4.04 3.93
CA PHE A 159 -5.18 2.74 3.41
C PHE A 159 -3.67 2.70 3.16
N SER A 160 -2.89 3.47 3.91
CA SER A 160 -1.44 3.47 3.77
C SER A 160 -0.71 2.59 4.78
N ALA A 161 -1.43 2.11 5.80
CA ALA A 161 -1.06 0.98 6.64
C ALA A 161 -2.31 0.22 7.10
N GLY A 162 -2.23 -1.11 7.18
CA GLY A 162 -3.32 -1.92 7.69
C GLY A 162 -3.20 -3.42 7.47
N GLN A 163 -4.28 -4.11 7.78
CA GLN A 163 -4.44 -5.53 7.56
C GLN A 163 -5.90 -5.83 7.22
N TRP A 164 -6.10 -6.54 6.12
CA TRP A 164 -7.36 -7.19 5.80
C TRP A 164 -7.18 -8.70 5.97
N LYS A 165 -7.74 -9.24 7.05
CA LYS A 165 -7.71 -10.67 7.34
C LYS A 165 -8.91 -11.32 6.70
N ILE A 166 -8.66 -12.36 5.91
CA ILE A 166 -9.70 -13.18 5.28
C ILE A 166 -9.40 -14.62 5.70
N ASP A 167 -10.36 -15.27 6.35
CA ASP A 167 -10.16 -16.61 6.93
C ASP A 167 -9.95 -17.68 5.86
N ASN A 168 -10.58 -17.53 4.70
CA ASN A 168 -10.54 -18.46 3.59
C ASN A 168 -10.51 -17.74 2.25
N THR A 169 -9.53 -18.04 1.42
CA THR A 169 -9.48 -17.56 0.04
C THR A 169 -9.19 -18.67 -0.95
N SER A 170 -9.44 -19.92 -0.56
CA SER A 170 -9.12 -21.09 -1.38
C SER A 170 -10.19 -21.29 -2.46
N PRO A 171 -9.83 -21.30 -3.75
CA PRO A 171 -10.71 -21.79 -4.80
C PRO A 171 -10.70 -23.32 -4.83
N CYS A 172 -11.80 -23.91 -5.30
CA CYS A 172 -11.90 -25.32 -5.65
C CYS A 172 -12.10 -25.45 -7.16
N PHE A 173 -11.50 -26.47 -7.78
CA PHE A 173 -11.62 -26.76 -9.21
C PHE A 173 -12.34 -28.08 -9.44
N ILE A 174 -13.33 -28.06 -10.33
CA ILE A 174 -14.17 -29.22 -10.65
C ILE A 174 -14.03 -29.51 -12.13
N ASP A 175 -13.56 -30.71 -12.46
CA ASP A 175 -13.46 -31.19 -13.83
C ASP A 175 -14.71 -32.01 -14.19
N TYR A 176 -15.36 -31.66 -15.30
CA TYR A 176 -16.48 -32.42 -15.86
C TYR A 176 -16.01 -33.24 -17.08
N SER A 177 -16.76 -34.28 -17.43
CA SER A 177 -16.42 -35.29 -18.46
C SER A 177 -16.20 -34.73 -19.87
N ALA A 178 -16.57 -33.47 -20.14
CA ALA A 178 -16.29 -32.75 -21.39
C ALA A 178 -14.93 -32.03 -21.41
N GLY A 179 -14.04 -32.26 -20.43
CA GLY A 179 -12.75 -31.57 -20.32
C GLY A 179 -12.87 -30.11 -19.87
N GLN A 180 -14.05 -29.71 -19.39
CA GLN A 180 -14.30 -28.38 -18.83
C GLN A 180 -13.93 -28.37 -17.35
N THR A 181 -13.11 -27.40 -16.96
CA THR A 181 -12.77 -27.12 -15.57
C THR A 181 -13.53 -25.88 -15.12
N TYR A 182 -14.32 -25.99 -14.05
CA TYR A 182 -14.95 -24.84 -13.39
C TYR A 182 -14.21 -24.53 -12.10
N ALA A 183 -14.27 -23.27 -11.66
CA ALA A 183 -13.81 -22.88 -10.34
C ALA A 183 -14.99 -22.44 -9.47
N VAL A 184 -14.96 -22.79 -8.20
CA VAL A 184 -15.97 -22.44 -7.21
C VAL A 184 -15.29 -22.05 -5.90
N SER A 185 -15.90 -21.17 -5.12
CA SER A 185 -15.46 -20.92 -3.75
C SER A 185 -15.53 -22.20 -2.93
N THR A 186 -14.50 -22.47 -2.11
CA THR A 186 -14.60 -23.48 -1.05
C THR A 186 -15.64 -23.09 0.00
N VAL A 187 -16.11 -24.06 0.78
CA VAL A 187 -16.92 -23.85 1.97
C VAL A 187 -16.10 -24.17 3.20
N VAL A 188 -16.34 -23.47 4.30
CA VAL A 188 -15.76 -23.85 5.60
C VAL A 188 -16.63 -24.93 6.21
N ASP A 189 -16.07 -26.11 6.44
CA ASP A 189 -16.79 -27.23 7.05
C ASP A 189 -17.03 -27.01 8.56
N GLY A 190 -17.80 -27.91 9.19
CA GLY A 190 -18.10 -27.84 10.63
C GLY A 190 -16.88 -27.95 11.55
N THR A 191 -15.69 -28.24 11.01
CA THR A 191 -14.41 -28.28 11.75
C THR A 191 -13.55 -27.02 11.53
N GLY A 192 -14.04 -26.05 10.75
CA GLY A 192 -13.32 -24.82 10.44
C GLY A 192 -12.33 -24.96 9.29
N LYS A 193 -12.37 -26.05 8.52
CA LYS A 193 -11.46 -26.26 7.38
C LYS A 193 -12.14 -25.92 6.06
N ALA A 194 -11.39 -25.29 5.16
CA ALA A 194 -11.85 -25.06 3.80
C ALA A 194 -11.92 -26.40 3.04
N ALA A 195 -13.08 -26.69 2.45
CA ALA A 195 -13.34 -27.87 1.65
C ALA A 195 -14.05 -27.50 0.35
N CYS A 196 -13.82 -28.29 -0.69
CA CYS A 196 -14.59 -28.20 -1.92
C CYS A 196 -16.08 -28.48 -1.62
N PRO A 197 -17.02 -27.68 -2.16
CA PRO A 197 -18.44 -27.98 -2.01
C PRO A 197 -18.77 -29.31 -2.72
N THR A 198 -19.77 -30.02 -2.20
CA THR A 198 -20.36 -31.15 -2.91
C THR A 198 -21.11 -30.62 -4.13
N VAL A 199 -20.73 -31.08 -5.32
CA VAL A 199 -21.29 -30.60 -6.59
C VAL A 199 -22.03 -31.69 -7.33
N SER A 200 -23.07 -31.30 -8.06
CA SER A 200 -23.79 -32.20 -8.95
C SER A 200 -22.96 -32.51 -10.21
N ASN A 201 -23.28 -33.62 -10.88
CA ASN A 201 -22.67 -34.01 -12.15
C ASN A 201 -23.13 -33.13 -13.35
N THR A 202 -23.88 -32.05 -13.10
CA THR A 202 -24.40 -31.14 -14.12
C THR A 202 -23.61 -29.83 -14.08
N PRO A 203 -22.86 -29.47 -15.13
CA PRO A 203 -22.20 -28.17 -15.22
C PRO A 203 -23.21 -27.05 -15.61
N PRO A 204 -22.99 -25.80 -15.16
CA PRO A 204 -22.00 -25.39 -14.18
C PRO A 204 -22.39 -25.83 -12.76
N PRO A 205 -21.43 -25.98 -11.84
CA PRO A 205 -21.73 -26.25 -10.44
C PRO A 205 -22.55 -25.12 -9.82
N ALA A 206 -23.43 -25.46 -8.87
CA ALA A 206 -24.19 -24.47 -8.12
C ALA A 206 -23.28 -23.64 -7.21
N VAL A 207 -23.62 -22.36 -7.03
CA VAL A 207 -22.95 -21.50 -6.04
C VAL A 207 -23.22 -22.05 -4.63
N PRO A 208 -22.20 -22.21 -3.78
CA PRO A 208 -22.40 -22.64 -2.40
C PRO A 208 -23.36 -21.72 -1.64
N GLY A 209 -24.21 -22.31 -0.79
CA GLY A 209 -25.19 -21.55 0.01
C GLY A 209 -24.60 -20.82 1.23
N SER A 210 -23.37 -21.14 1.61
CA SER A 210 -22.66 -20.50 2.73
C SER A 210 -21.66 -19.47 2.20
N PRO A 211 -21.39 -18.37 2.94
CA PRO A 211 -20.35 -17.42 2.57
C PRO A 211 -18.99 -18.09 2.38
N TRP A 212 -18.17 -17.54 1.48
CA TRP A 212 -16.84 -18.06 1.21
C TRP A 212 -15.91 -17.89 2.40
N SER A 213 -15.99 -16.72 3.03
CA SER A 213 -15.10 -16.36 4.13
C SER A 213 -15.67 -15.27 5.02
N LYS A 214 -15.36 -15.38 6.31
CA LYS A 214 -15.38 -14.25 7.24
C LYS A 214 -14.14 -13.39 7.02
N ASN A 215 -14.21 -12.13 7.44
CA ASN A 215 -13.08 -11.22 7.36
C ASN A 215 -13.12 -10.13 8.44
N SER A 216 -11.95 -9.55 8.70
CA SER A 216 -11.79 -8.39 9.57
C SER A 216 -10.82 -7.39 8.95
N LEU A 217 -11.05 -6.12 9.23
CA LEU A 217 -10.23 -5.01 8.74
C LEU A 217 -9.60 -4.28 9.93
N LYS A 218 -8.33 -3.90 9.80
CA LYS A 218 -7.65 -2.92 10.64
C LYS A 218 -6.92 -1.95 9.72
N VAL A 219 -7.34 -0.71 9.63
CA VAL A 219 -6.72 0.32 8.78
C VAL A 219 -6.53 1.63 9.53
N ASP A 220 -5.64 2.46 9.01
CA ASP A 220 -5.19 3.76 9.54
C ASP A 220 -6.23 4.89 9.48
N CYS A 221 -7.45 4.62 9.01
CA CYS A 221 -8.49 5.62 8.83
C CYS A 221 -9.90 5.04 9.03
N ALA A 222 -10.84 5.88 9.47
CA ALA A 222 -12.27 5.56 9.51
C ALA A 222 -12.98 6.02 8.23
N GLY A 223 -14.05 5.34 7.83
CA GLY A 223 -14.81 5.71 6.63
C GLY A 223 -15.74 4.63 6.12
N LYS A 224 -16.29 4.83 4.92
CA LYS A 224 -17.11 3.83 4.23
C LYS A 224 -16.30 3.20 3.11
N PHE A 225 -16.09 1.88 3.19
CA PHE A 225 -15.20 1.17 2.28
C PHE A 225 -15.93 0.02 1.60
N LYS A 226 -15.70 -0.11 0.29
CA LYS A 226 -15.99 -1.30 -0.50
C LYS A 226 -14.68 -2.01 -0.77
N LEU A 227 -14.51 -3.18 -0.16
CA LEU A 227 -13.36 -4.05 -0.35
C LEU A 227 -13.72 -5.17 -1.33
N CYS A 228 -12.84 -5.43 -2.28
CA CYS A 228 -13.00 -6.52 -3.23
C CYS A 228 -11.76 -7.43 -3.22
N TYR A 229 -12.00 -8.73 -3.26
CA TYR A 229 -10.98 -9.75 -3.48
C TYR A 229 -11.17 -10.35 -4.86
N THR A 230 -10.15 -10.23 -5.72
CA THR A 230 -10.21 -10.70 -7.10
C THR A 230 -9.16 -11.78 -7.33
N LEU A 231 -9.58 -12.98 -7.72
CA LEU A 231 -8.68 -14.04 -8.18
C LEU A 231 -8.42 -13.88 -9.68
N LYS A 232 -7.16 -13.88 -10.09
CA LYS A 232 -6.75 -13.74 -11.49
C LYS A 232 -5.73 -14.80 -11.89
N ALA A 233 -5.84 -15.34 -13.11
CA ALA A 233 -4.84 -16.23 -13.68
C ALA A 233 -3.87 -15.44 -14.58
N GLY A 234 -2.73 -15.08 -14.02
CA GLY A 234 -1.72 -14.23 -14.62
C GLY A 234 -0.42 -14.23 -13.81
N SER A 235 0.53 -13.38 -14.20
CA SER A 235 1.80 -13.25 -13.48
C SER A 235 1.63 -12.35 -12.26
N PHE A 236 1.92 -12.89 -11.07
CA PHE A 236 1.95 -12.09 -9.83
C PHE A 236 2.98 -10.95 -9.91
N ASP A 237 4.15 -11.22 -10.50
CA ASP A 237 5.29 -10.29 -10.58
C ASP A 237 5.08 -9.21 -11.65
N ALA A 238 4.23 -9.48 -12.63
CA ALA A 238 3.92 -8.59 -13.74
C ALA A 238 2.41 -8.62 -14.06
N PRO A 239 1.56 -8.10 -13.15
CA PRO A 239 0.12 -8.14 -13.33
C PRO A 239 -0.29 -7.23 -14.48
N THR A 240 -1.25 -7.69 -15.29
CA THR A 240 -1.74 -6.95 -16.46
C THR A 240 -3.26 -6.83 -16.43
N ALA A 241 -3.79 -5.84 -17.14
CA ALA A 241 -5.23 -5.70 -17.32
C ALA A 241 -5.84 -6.83 -18.19
N ALA A 242 -5.01 -7.59 -18.91
CA ALA A 242 -5.43 -8.72 -19.74
C ALA A 242 -5.46 -10.06 -18.97
N ASP A 243 -5.00 -10.07 -17.70
CA ASP A 243 -5.07 -11.26 -16.87
C ASP A 243 -6.52 -11.67 -16.66
N CYS A 244 -6.82 -12.94 -16.90
CA CYS A 244 -8.19 -13.41 -16.83
C CYS A 244 -8.66 -13.39 -15.37
N VAL A 245 -9.89 -12.93 -15.14
CA VAL A 245 -10.48 -12.84 -13.81
C VAL A 245 -11.26 -14.12 -13.55
N LEU A 246 -10.79 -14.90 -12.59
CA LEU A 246 -11.46 -16.11 -12.17
C LEU A 246 -12.74 -15.77 -11.40
N ALA A 247 -12.63 -14.89 -10.42
CA ALA A 247 -13.75 -14.43 -9.59
C ALA A 247 -13.43 -13.09 -8.94
N THR A 248 -14.47 -12.29 -8.72
CA THR A 248 -14.43 -11.10 -7.87
C THR A 248 -15.53 -11.21 -6.83
N THR A 249 -15.19 -11.05 -5.56
CA THR A 249 -16.15 -10.96 -4.46
C THR A 249 -15.91 -9.66 -3.71
N CYS A 250 -16.98 -8.98 -3.33
CA CYS A 250 -16.89 -7.67 -2.68
C CYS A 250 -17.79 -7.62 -1.44
N THR A 251 -17.38 -6.79 -0.50
CA THR A 251 -18.12 -6.46 0.72
C THR A 251 -18.00 -4.95 0.97
N GLU A 252 -19.04 -4.36 1.54
CA GLU A 252 -19.10 -2.92 1.78
C GLU A 252 -19.73 -2.65 3.15
N THR A 253 -19.05 -1.84 3.96
CA THR A 253 -19.59 -1.34 5.22
C THR A 253 -18.91 -0.03 5.62
N THR A 254 -19.45 0.60 6.65
CA THR A 254 -18.75 1.63 7.42
C THR A 254 -17.76 0.95 8.37
N TYR A 255 -16.56 1.51 8.46
CA TYR A 255 -15.50 1.17 9.38
C TYR A 255 -15.33 2.34 10.36
N ASP A 256 -15.71 2.12 11.61
CA ASP A 256 -16.03 3.21 12.54
C ASP A 256 -14.80 3.80 13.23
N LYS A 257 -13.81 2.96 13.55
CA LYS A 257 -12.63 3.34 14.33
C LYS A 257 -11.32 3.00 13.62
N GLU A 258 -10.53 4.02 13.31
CA GLU A 258 -9.16 3.83 12.82
C GLU A 258 -8.31 3.01 13.80
N ASN A 259 -7.38 2.22 13.27
CA ASN A 259 -6.42 1.40 13.99
C ASN A 259 -7.02 0.34 14.95
N VAL A 260 -8.33 0.06 14.87
CA VAL A 260 -9.01 -0.97 15.66
C VAL A 260 -9.56 -2.06 14.73
N GLU A 261 -9.15 -3.30 14.97
CA GLU A 261 -9.68 -4.44 14.22
C GLU A 261 -11.19 -4.56 14.39
N GLN A 262 -11.92 -4.57 13.27
CA GLN A 262 -13.37 -4.67 13.21
C GLN A 262 -13.77 -5.76 12.22
N ALA A 263 -14.83 -6.50 12.55
CA ALA A 263 -15.43 -7.45 11.62
C ALA A 263 -16.00 -6.71 10.40
N PHE A 264 -15.77 -7.25 9.21
CA PHE A 264 -16.40 -6.79 7.98
C PHE A 264 -17.51 -7.78 7.58
N PRO A 265 -18.46 -7.39 6.72
CA PRO A 265 -19.44 -8.34 6.21
C PRO A 265 -18.74 -9.46 5.43
N ASP A 266 -19.20 -10.68 5.66
CA ASP A 266 -18.65 -11.90 5.05
C ASP A 266 -18.59 -11.79 3.52
N LEU A 267 -17.54 -12.37 2.95
CA LEU A 267 -17.38 -12.47 1.51
C LEU A 267 -18.35 -13.52 0.95
N PRO A 268 -19.22 -13.16 -0.02
CA PRO A 268 -20.13 -14.11 -0.62
C PRO A 268 -19.39 -15.21 -1.39
N ALA A 269 -20.00 -16.39 -1.43
CA ALA A 269 -19.60 -17.49 -2.29
C ALA A 269 -19.77 -17.15 -3.77
N TRP A 270 -19.04 -17.86 -4.62
CA TRP A 270 -18.97 -17.59 -6.05
C TRP A 270 -18.74 -18.86 -6.86
N VAL A 271 -19.11 -18.81 -8.14
CA VAL A 271 -18.74 -19.78 -9.17
C VAL A 271 -18.26 -19.04 -10.40
N SER A 272 -17.18 -19.53 -11.02
CA SER A 272 -16.67 -19.01 -12.28
C SER A 272 -17.19 -19.85 -13.43
N THR A 273 -17.78 -19.20 -14.44
CA THR A 273 -18.21 -19.84 -15.69
C THR A 273 -17.15 -19.77 -16.79
N ASP A 274 -16.05 -19.03 -16.57
CA ASP A 274 -14.92 -18.98 -17.49
C ASP A 274 -14.02 -20.21 -17.31
N THR A 275 -14.37 -21.26 -18.04
CA THR A 275 -13.67 -22.55 -17.95
C THR A 275 -12.23 -22.49 -18.45
N ALA A 276 -11.90 -21.59 -19.38
CA ALA A 276 -10.54 -21.41 -19.85
C ALA A 276 -9.67 -20.72 -18.80
N CYS A 277 -10.21 -19.68 -18.14
CA CYS A 277 -9.51 -19.03 -17.03
C CYS A 277 -9.37 -19.94 -15.82
N ALA A 278 -10.41 -20.70 -15.46
CA ALA A 278 -10.36 -21.67 -14.38
C ALA A 278 -9.31 -22.75 -14.63
N LYS A 279 -9.26 -23.29 -15.85
CA LYS A 279 -8.21 -24.24 -16.25
C LYS A 279 -6.82 -23.61 -16.18
N LYS A 280 -6.65 -22.40 -16.70
CA LYS A 280 -5.38 -21.67 -16.64
C LYS A 280 -4.93 -21.46 -15.19
N PHE A 281 -5.82 -21.00 -14.32
CA PHE A 281 -5.50 -20.80 -12.89
C PHE A 281 -5.09 -22.11 -12.22
N LYS A 282 -5.83 -23.20 -12.48
CA LYS A 282 -5.51 -24.52 -11.94
C LYS A 282 -4.11 -24.99 -12.36
N ASP A 283 -3.78 -24.80 -13.64
CA ASP A 283 -2.55 -25.33 -14.25
C ASP A 283 -1.33 -24.44 -13.95
N THR A 284 -1.47 -23.12 -13.92
CA THR A 284 -0.35 -22.16 -13.78
C THR A 284 -0.36 -21.35 -12.48
N GLY A 285 -1.34 -21.59 -11.60
CA GLY A 285 -1.58 -20.74 -10.46
C GLY A 285 -2.08 -19.36 -10.88
N GLY A 286 -1.86 -18.37 -10.01
CA GLY A 286 -2.29 -17.00 -10.26
C GLY A 286 -2.03 -16.10 -9.08
N TYR A 287 -2.88 -15.09 -8.93
CA TYR A 287 -2.81 -14.20 -7.78
C TYR A 287 -4.18 -13.70 -7.33
N GLY A 288 -4.29 -13.43 -6.04
CA GLY A 288 -5.37 -12.67 -5.44
C GLY A 288 -5.01 -11.20 -5.38
N GLU A 289 -5.91 -10.33 -5.79
CA GLU A 289 -5.77 -8.88 -5.73
C GLU A 289 -6.78 -8.31 -4.74
N MET A 290 -6.29 -7.58 -3.75
CA MET A 290 -7.09 -6.89 -2.75
C MET A 290 -7.24 -5.42 -3.14
N THR A 291 -8.47 -4.97 -3.31
CA THR A 291 -8.76 -3.60 -3.72
C THR A 291 -9.76 -2.91 -2.81
N VAL A 292 -9.66 -1.58 -2.74
CA VAL A 292 -10.58 -0.73 -2.02
C VAL A 292 -11.07 0.42 -2.90
N VAL A 293 -12.34 0.75 -2.76
CA VAL A 293 -12.90 2.07 -3.12
C VAL A 293 -13.65 2.58 -1.91
N GLY A 294 -13.55 3.87 -1.60
CA GLY A 294 -14.31 4.42 -0.48
C GLY A 294 -14.12 5.90 -0.26
N GLU A 295 -14.60 6.33 0.90
CA GLU A 295 -14.48 7.70 1.39
C GLU A 295 -14.22 7.68 2.90
N SER A 296 -13.21 8.43 3.33
CA SER A 296 -12.90 8.58 4.75
C SER A 296 -13.94 9.46 5.46
N VAL A 297 -14.00 9.39 6.80
CA VAL A 297 -14.80 10.35 7.60
C VAL A 297 -14.32 11.80 7.46
N ARG A 298 -13.16 12.02 6.82
CA ARG A 298 -12.59 13.34 6.48
C ARG A 298 -12.86 13.76 5.03
N CYS A 299 -13.77 13.05 4.35
CA CYS A 299 -14.13 13.25 2.93
C CYS A 299 -12.99 12.98 1.93
N ASP A 300 -11.96 12.24 2.33
CA ASP A 300 -10.89 11.85 1.42
C ASP A 300 -11.38 10.67 0.57
N LYS A 301 -11.28 10.80 -0.76
CA LYS A 301 -11.53 9.67 -1.66
C LYS A 301 -10.42 8.64 -1.55
N ILE A 302 -10.81 7.38 -1.49
CA ILE A 302 -9.91 6.23 -1.41
C ILE A 302 -10.02 5.50 -2.74
N ASP A 303 -9.09 5.80 -3.62
CA ASP A 303 -9.00 5.27 -4.97
C ASP A 303 -7.54 5.32 -5.46
N ASP A 304 -7.30 4.94 -6.71
CA ASP A 304 -5.99 4.98 -7.35
C ASP A 304 -5.58 6.39 -7.82
N GLY A 305 -6.17 7.46 -7.29
CA GLY A 305 -5.99 8.85 -7.74
C GLY A 305 -6.62 9.16 -9.11
N GLY A 306 -7.12 8.14 -9.82
CA GLY A 306 -7.85 8.24 -11.08
C GLY A 306 -9.31 7.80 -10.97
N GLY A 307 -9.83 7.67 -9.74
CA GLY A 307 -11.20 7.23 -9.48
C GLY A 307 -11.42 5.71 -9.61
N LYS A 308 -10.36 4.91 -9.82
CA LYS A 308 -10.48 3.45 -9.88
C LYS A 308 -10.08 2.82 -8.55
N ALA A 309 -10.42 1.55 -8.35
CA ALA A 309 -10.09 0.84 -7.11
C ALA A 309 -8.58 0.85 -6.83
N LEU A 310 -8.22 1.27 -5.60
CA LEU A 310 -6.85 1.21 -5.11
C LEU A 310 -6.48 -0.24 -4.84
N VAL A 311 -5.48 -0.76 -5.54
CA VAL A 311 -4.88 -2.06 -5.21
C VAL A 311 -3.87 -1.86 -4.09
N PHE A 312 -4.18 -2.36 -2.89
CA PHE A 312 -3.32 -2.19 -1.71
C PHE A 312 -2.51 -3.44 -1.38
N ASN A 313 -2.92 -4.62 -1.85
CA ASN A 313 -2.15 -5.84 -1.65
C ASN A 313 -2.40 -6.88 -2.75
N ARG A 314 -1.44 -7.79 -2.95
CA ARG A 314 -1.57 -8.98 -3.79
C ARG A 314 -1.02 -10.20 -3.07
N VAL A 315 -1.62 -11.37 -3.34
CA VAL A 315 -1.19 -12.66 -2.79
C VAL A 315 -0.91 -13.62 -3.94
N ARG A 316 0.23 -14.31 -3.92
CA ARG A 316 0.58 -15.32 -4.93
C ARG A 316 -0.10 -16.65 -4.62
N TYR A 317 -0.76 -17.23 -5.62
CA TYR A 317 -1.34 -18.57 -5.57
C TYR A 317 -0.49 -19.57 -6.32
N CYS A 318 -0.28 -20.72 -5.70
CA CYS A 318 0.43 -21.83 -6.31
C CYS A 318 -0.39 -22.50 -7.43
N GLU A 319 0.32 -23.18 -8.32
CA GLU A 319 -0.24 -24.22 -9.17
C GLU A 319 -0.88 -25.33 -8.33
N LEU A 320 -1.96 -25.95 -8.81
CA LEU A 320 -2.59 -27.05 -8.07
C LEU A 320 -1.65 -28.25 -7.89
N ALA A 321 -0.72 -28.46 -8.83
CA ALA A 321 0.31 -29.50 -8.75
C ALA A 321 1.18 -29.41 -7.48
N CYS A 322 1.30 -28.22 -6.88
CA CYS A 322 2.03 -28.01 -5.63
C CYS A 322 1.41 -28.74 -4.44
N ASN A 323 0.13 -29.11 -4.50
CA ASN A 323 -0.49 -29.96 -3.48
C ASN A 323 0.11 -31.36 -3.42
N ALA A 324 0.40 -31.94 -4.59
CA ALA A 324 1.00 -33.27 -4.67
C ALA A 324 2.52 -33.19 -4.48
N ASN A 325 3.15 -32.13 -4.97
CA ASN A 325 4.61 -32.00 -5.02
C ASN A 325 5.08 -30.62 -4.50
N PRO A 326 5.03 -30.38 -3.18
CA PRO A 326 5.37 -29.08 -2.60
C PRO A 326 6.86 -28.70 -2.73
N ALA A 327 7.73 -29.66 -3.04
CA ALA A 327 9.17 -29.43 -3.20
C ALA A 327 9.56 -28.81 -4.55
N LEU A 328 8.61 -28.70 -5.49
CA LEU A 328 8.90 -28.12 -6.81
C LEU A 328 9.29 -26.64 -6.68
N PRO A 329 10.23 -26.13 -7.51
CA PRO A 329 10.70 -24.76 -7.41
C PRO A 329 9.59 -23.71 -7.51
N GLN A 330 8.59 -23.92 -8.36
CA GLN A 330 7.45 -23.01 -8.53
C GLN A 330 6.48 -23.00 -7.35
N CYS A 331 6.61 -23.95 -6.43
CA CYS A 331 5.80 -24.02 -5.20
C CYS A 331 6.45 -23.27 -4.03
N LYS A 332 7.65 -22.73 -4.23
CA LYS A 332 8.33 -21.87 -3.25
C LYS A 332 7.67 -20.49 -3.28
N ASP A 333 7.42 -19.93 -2.10
CA ASP A 333 6.89 -18.57 -1.89
C ASP A 333 5.46 -18.28 -2.40
N CYS A 334 4.67 -19.32 -2.68
CA CYS A 334 3.24 -19.20 -2.94
C CYS A 334 2.43 -19.76 -1.76
N GLN A 335 1.31 -19.11 -1.45
CA GLN A 335 0.43 -19.56 -0.37
C GLN A 335 -0.84 -20.18 -0.96
N GLN A 336 -1.33 -21.24 -0.31
CA GLN A 336 -2.63 -21.84 -0.65
C GLN A 336 -3.81 -21.20 0.11
N GLY A 337 -3.56 -20.05 0.76
CA GLY A 337 -4.56 -19.25 1.45
C GLY A 337 -4.13 -17.77 1.43
N GLY A 338 -5.05 -16.88 1.80
CA GLY A 338 -4.90 -15.45 1.57
C GLY A 338 -5.30 -14.65 2.78
N SER A 339 -4.29 -14.13 3.47
CA SER A 339 -4.44 -12.98 4.37
C SER A 339 -3.37 -11.96 3.99
N GLY A 340 -3.64 -10.66 4.19
CA GLY A 340 -2.77 -9.61 3.69
C GLY A 340 -2.59 -8.46 4.67
N SER A 341 -1.34 -8.16 5.04
CA SER A 341 -0.93 -6.89 5.66
C SER A 341 -0.30 -5.98 4.61
N PHE A 342 -0.48 -4.67 4.74
CA PHE A 342 0.07 -3.66 3.84
C PHE A 342 0.51 -2.41 4.61
#